data_AF-A0A2T4WZB0-F1
#
_entry.id   AF-A0A2T4WZB0-F1
#
_cell.length_a   1.000
_cell.length_b   1.000
_cell.length_c   1.000
_cell.angle_alpha   90.00
_cell.angle_beta   90.00
_cell.angle_gamma   90.00
#
_symmetry.space_group_name_H-M   'P 1'
#
loop_
_entity.id
_entity.type
_entity.pdbx_description
1 polymer ?
#
loop_
_entity_poly.entity_id
_entity_poly.type
_entity_poly.pdbx_seq_one_letter_code
_entity_poly.pdbx_strand_id
1 'polypeptide(L)'
;MNPKNVLFVTYYWPPAGGAAVNRTLKFQKYLHQYGWNPIILTVKDGDYPSEDPSLLHEVDSGTHVFTSKNVSLFAPIRPFLRKGGYLKPRAFANSTDQSLKTRILRFFKFNIIPDTRIGWRLTAVKKGMELIQSQNIDLIYSTSPPQ
;
A
#
# COMPACT_ATOMS: atom_id res chain seq x y z
N MET A 1 -22.12 19.26 14.92
CA MET A 1 -21.32 19.68 13.75
C MET A 1 -21.38 18.56 12.73
N ASN A 2 -21.54 18.86 11.44
CA ASN A 2 -21.43 17.81 10.41
C ASN A 2 -20.00 17.26 10.40
N PRO A 3 -19.81 15.94 10.29
CA PRO A 3 -18.48 15.36 10.25
C PRO A 3 -17.72 15.86 9.02
N LYS A 4 -16.43 16.18 9.20
CA LYS A 4 -15.51 16.59 8.14
C LYS A 4 -14.90 15.38 7.45
N ASN A 5 -14.69 15.44 6.15
CA ASN A 5 -14.17 14.31 5.38
C ASN A 5 -12.64 14.36 5.30
N VAL A 6 -12.00 13.24 5.64
CA VAL A 6 -10.54 13.08 5.53
C VAL A 6 -10.21 11.95 4.56
N LEU A 7 -9.44 12.27 3.51
CA LEU A 7 -8.96 11.31 2.54
C LEU A 7 -7.65 10.68 3.02
N PHE A 8 -7.71 9.41 3.37
CA PHE A 8 -6.55 8.58 3.67
C PHE A 8 -5.94 8.05 2.37
N VAL A 9 -4.72 8.46 2.06
CA VAL A 9 -3.95 7.95 0.92
C VAL A 9 -2.89 6.99 1.45
N THR A 10 -3.11 5.69 1.26
CA THR A 10 -2.20 4.64 1.75
C THR A 10 -2.06 3.55 0.70
N TYR A 11 -0.84 3.05 0.48
CA TYR A 11 -0.65 1.82 -0.29
C TYR A 11 -0.95 0.57 0.56
N TYR A 12 -0.85 0.67 1.88
CA TYR A 12 -0.94 -0.45 2.82
C TYR A 12 -2.27 -0.39 3.56
N TRP A 13 -3.21 -1.22 3.10
CA TRP A 13 -4.56 -1.37 3.63
C TRP A 13 -4.91 -2.86 3.64
N PRO A 14 -5.79 -3.36 4.53
CA PRO A 14 -6.19 -4.76 4.52
C PRO A 14 -6.57 -5.24 3.10
N PRO A 15 -6.13 -6.44 2.70
CA PRO A 15 -5.53 -7.50 3.52
C PRO A 15 -4.01 -7.36 3.76
N ALA A 16 -3.36 -6.23 3.44
CA ALA A 16 -1.96 -6.03 3.84
C ALA A 16 -1.79 -6.18 5.36
N GLY A 17 -0.70 -6.80 5.79
CA GLY A 17 -0.32 -6.90 7.20
C GLY A 17 0.73 -5.88 7.63
N GLY A 18 0.97 -5.78 8.94
CA GLY A 18 2.07 -5.01 9.53
C GLY A 18 1.63 -3.77 10.34
N ALA A 19 2.58 -3.15 11.03
CA ALA A 19 2.31 -2.06 11.99
C ALA A 19 1.61 -0.84 11.36
N ALA A 20 1.96 -0.52 10.10
CA ALA A 20 1.40 0.61 9.39
C ALA A 20 -0.11 0.46 9.12
N VAL A 21 -0.55 -0.77 8.83
CA VAL A 21 -1.95 -1.11 8.57
C VAL A 21 -2.75 -0.96 9.86
N ASN A 22 -2.24 -1.53 10.96
CA ASN A 22 -2.86 -1.42 12.28
C ASN A 22 -3.07 0.03 12.72
N ARG A 23 -2.05 0.90 12.57
CA ARG A 23 -2.18 2.34 12.87
C ARG A 23 -3.31 2.98 12.06
N THR A 24 -3.36 2.69 10.76
CA THR A 24 -4.37 3.27 9.86
C THR A 24 -5.77 2.77 10.21
N LEU A 25 -5.93 1.49 10.55
CA LEU A 25 -7.19 0.91 11.02
C LEU A 25 -7.67 1.55 12.32
N LYS A 26 -6.79 1.72 13.32
CA LYS A 26 -7.19 2.38 14.57
C LYS A 26 -7.55 3.85 14.33
N PHE A 27 -6.81 4.57 13.50
CA PHE A 27 -7.14 5.96 13.16
C PHE A 27 -8.51 6.04 12.49
N GLN A 28 -8.75 5.18 11.48
CA GLN A 28 -10.04 5.10 10.83
C GLN A 28 -11.17 4.84 11.85
N LYS A 29 -10.98 3.86 12.74
CA LYS A 29 -11.98 3.50 13.76
C LYS A 29 -12.31 4.63 14.75
N TYR A 30 -11.29 5.31 15.27
CA TYR A 30 -11.49 6.28 16.35
C TYR A 30 -11.79 7.70 15.86
N LEU A 31 -11.38 8.08 14.64
CA LEU A 31 -11.60 9.44 14.12
C LEU A 31 -13.08 9.81 13.98
N HIS A 32 -13.95 8.83 13.72
CA HIS A 32 -15.40 9.02 13.73
C HIS A 32 -15.91 9.65 15.03
N GLN A 33 -15.31 9.30 16.17
CA GLN A 33 -15.67 9.83 17.49
C GLN A 33 -15.29 11.32 17.67
N TYR A 34 -14.41 11.83 16.81
CA TYR A 34 -13.93 13.22 16.83
C TYR A 34 -14.51 14.06 15.69
N GLY A 35 -15.61 13.60 15.07
CA GLY A 35 -16.28 14.33 13.99
C GLY A 35 -15.54 14.31 12.66
N TRP A 36 -14.71 13.29 12.42
CA TRP A 36 -14.03 13.07 11.15
C TRP A 36 -14.54 11.78 10.50
N ASN A 37 -14.88 11.86 9.22
CA ASN A 37 -15.29 10.74 8.39
C ASN A 37 -14.11 10.30 7.49
N PRO A 38 -13.46 9.18 7.77
CA PRO A 38 -12.35 8.68 6.98
C PRO A 38 -12.81 8.02 5.68
N ILE A 39 -12.21 8.45 4.58
CA ILE A 39 -12.40 7.89 3.24
C ILE A 39 -11.04 7.36 2.78
N ILE A 40 -10.97 6.09 2.41
CA ILE A 40 -9.70 5.43 2.10
C ILE A 40 -9.49 5.38 0.59
N LEU A 41 -8.32 5.80 0.13
CA LEU A 41 -7.80 5.53 -1.21
C LEU A 41 -6.57 4.63 -1.11
N THR A 42 -6.69 3.43 -1.67
CA THR A 42 -5.64 2.41 -1.67
C THR A 42 -5.43 1.78 -3.05
N VAL A 43 -4.48 0.86 -3.14
CA VAL A 43 -4.14 0.13 -4.34
C VAL A 43 -5.04 -1.11 -4.51
N LYS A 44 -5.46 -1.38 -5.75
CA LYS A 44 -6.07 -2.65 -6.12
C LYS A 44 -4.98 -3.70 -6.31
N ASP A 45 -5.09 -4.86 -5.64
CA ASP A 45 -4.16 -5.99 -5.75
C ASP A 45 -2.70 -5.58 -5.47
N GLY A 46 -2.49 -4.91 -4.33
CA GLY A 46 -1.20 -4.34 -3.92
C GLY A 46 -0.08 -5.36 -3.75
N ASP A 47 1.16 -4.89 -3.85
CA ASP A 47 2.35 -5.70 -3.58
C ASP A 47 2.76 -5.58 -2.10
N TYR A 48 2.25 -6.49 -1.27
CA TYR A 48 2.47 -6.47 0.17
C TYR A 48 3.59 -7.43 0.60
N PRO A 49 4.45 -7.03 1.56
CA PRO A 49 5.44 -7.94 2.16
C PRO A 49 4.81 -9.06 2.99
N SER A 50 3.64 -8.79 3.58
CA SER A 50 2.86 -9.71 4.40
C SER A 50 1.39 -9.40 4.16
N GLU A 51 0.56 -10.45 4.18
CA GLU A 51 -0.90 -10.34 4.11
C GLU A 51 -1.50 -10.98 5.36
N ASP A 52 -2.54 -10.35 5.89
CA ASP A 52 -3.37 -10.83 6.98
C ASP A 52 -4.84 -10.50 6.66
N PRO A 53 -5.58 -11.45 6.06
CA PRO A 53 -6.98 -11.26 5.73
C PRO A 53 -7.88 -11.02 6.94
N SER A 54 -7.47 -11.42 8.15
CA SER A 54 -8.27 -11.22 9.36
C SER A 54 -8.50 -9.74 9.68
N LEU A 55 -7.57 -8.88 9.25
CA LEU A 55 -7.67 -7.42 9.41
C LEU A 55 -8.82 -6.80 8.59
N LEU A 56 -9.38 -7.51 7.61
CA LEU A 56 -10.59 -7.05 6.92
C LEU A 56 -11.78 -6.93 7.89
N HIS A 57 -11.82 -7.75 8.94
CA HIS A 57 -12.86 -7.68 9.97
C HIS A 57 -12.71 -6.49 10.91
N GLU A 58 -11.55 -5.82 10.91
CA GLU A 58 -11.33 -4.60 11.68
C GLU A 58 -11.75 -3.33 10.93
N VAL A 59 -12.04 -3.42 9.63
CA VAL A 59 -12.54 -2.29 8.84
C VAL A 59 -13.98 -2.01 9.25
N ASP A 60 -14.23 -0.80 9.73
CA ASP A 60 -15.58 -0.38 10.11
C ASP A 60 -16.52 -0.38 8.90
N SER A 61 -17.76 -0.86 9.07
CA SER A 61 -18.70 -1.09 7.96
C SER A 61 -19.12 0.20 7.23
N GLY A 62 -19.02 1.35 7.90
CA GLY A 62 -19.26 2.67 7.31
C GLY A 62 -18.08 3.22 6.51
N THR A 63 -16.95 2.52 6.44
CA THR A 63 -15.73 3.01 5.78
C THR A 63 -15.84 2.91 4.26
N HIS A 64 -15.75 4.05 3.58
CA HIS A 64 -15.65 4.07 2.13
C HIS A 64 -14.22 3.79 1.69
N VAL A 65 -14.01 2.64 1.03
CA VAL A 65 -12.71 2.23 0.50
C VAL A 65 -12.72 2.27 -1.01
N PHE A 66 -11.91 3.14 -1.59
CA PHE A 66 -11.68 3.27 -3.01
C PHE A 66 -10.34 2.67 -3.39
N THR A 67 -10.32 1.91 -4.47
CA THR A 67 -9.09 1.31 -4.99
C THR A 67 -8.72 1.89 -6.35
N SER A 68 -7.43 1.98 -6.63
CA SER A 68 -6.90 2.36 -7.94
C SER A 68 -5.84 1.37 -8.41
N LYS A 69 -5.76 1.16 -9.72
CA LYS A 69 -4.92 0.12 -10.34
C LYS A 69 -3.43 0.47 -10.18
N ASN A 70 -2.59 -0.50 -9.86
CA ASN A 70 -1.14 -0.31 -9.96
C ASN A 70 -0.68 -0.52 -11.42
N VAL A 71 -0.27 0.53 -12.12
CA VAL A 71 0.28 0.43 -13.48
C VAL A 71 1.78 0.19 -13.36
N SER A 72 2.17 -1.06 -13.15
CA SER A 72 3.59 -1.39 -13.03
C SER A 72 4.26 -1.41 -14.40
N LEU A 73 5.24 -0.52 -14.60
CA LEU A 73 6.17 -0.58 -15.75
C LEU A 73 6.96 -1.89 -15.79
N PHE A 74 7.03 -2.59 -14.66
CA PHE A 74 7.75 -3.86 -14.49
C PHE A 74 6.81 -5.08 -14.46
N ALA A 75 5.54 -4.92 -14.83
CA ALA A 75 4.55 -6.01 -14.83
C ALA A 75 5.02 -7.31 -15.51
N PRO A 76 5.75 -7.29 -16.64
CA PRO A 76 6.24 -8.52 -17.29
C PRO A 76 7.28 -9.29 -16.46
N ILE A 77 8.08 -8.57 -15.67
CA ILE A 77 9.20 -9.11 -14.88
C ILE A 77 8.74 -9.48 -13.47
N ARG A 78 7.58 -8.96 -13.03
CA ARG A 78 6.99 -9.14 -11.70
C ARG A 78 6.83 -10.60 -11.27
N PRO A 79 6.42 -11.58 -12.13
CA PRO A 79 6.33 -12.98 -11.73
C PRO A 79 7.69 -13.61 -11.39
N PHE A 80 8.75 -13.21 -12.09
CA PHE A 80 10.12 -13.66 -11.81
C PHE A 80 10.66 -13.03 -10.51
N LEU A 81 10.28 -11.79 -10.22
CA LEU A 81 10.60 -11.13 -8.96
C LEU A 81 9.79 -11.69 -7.78
N ARG A 82 8.52 -12.08 -7.98
CA ARG A 82 7.67 -12.74 -6.97
C ARG A 82 8.10 -14.20 -6.70
N LYS A 83 8.48 -14.96 -7.73
CA LYS A 83 9.01 -16.33 -7.56
C LYS A 83 10.37 -16.37 -6.87
N GLY A 84 11.13 -15.26 -6.88
CA GLY A 84 12.37 -15.11 -6.11
C GLY A 84 12.16 -14.79 -4.62
N GLY A 85 10.92 -14.89 -4.12
CA GLY A 85 10.53 -14.39 -2.82
C GLY A 85 10.67 -12.87 -2.75
N TYR A 86 10.22 -12.26 -1.67
CA TYR A 86 10.87 -11.02 -1.23
C TYR A 86 12.36 -11.34 -1.10
N LEU A 87 13.17 -11.08 -2.14
CA LEU A 87 14.62 -11.23 -2.07
C LEU A 87 15.05 -10.39 -0.89
N LYS A 88 15.36 -11.09 0.21
CA LYS A 88 15.79 -10.50 1.45
C LYS A 88 17.07 -9.72 1.12
N PRO A 89 17.25 -8.51 1.70
CA PRO A 89 18.54 -7.86 1.63
C PRO A 89 19.64 -8.85 2.01
N ARG A 90 20.83 -8.73 1.41
CA ARG A 90 21.93 -9.70 1.58
C ARG A 90 22.24 -10.01 3.06
N ALA A 91 21.99 -9.04 3.95
CA ALA A 91 22.10 -9.17 5.41
C ALA A 91 21.17 -10.22 6.05
N PHE A 92 20.07 -10.59 5.39
CA PHE A 92 19.04 -11.52 5.87
C PHE A 92 18.88 -12.76 4.99
N ALA A 93 19.78 -12.97 4.02
CA ALA A 93 19.77 -14.13 3.14
C ALA A 93 20.70 -15.23 3.70
N ASN A 94 20.21 -16.45 3.85
CA ASN A 94 21.05 -17.59 4.22
C ASN A 94 22.15 -17.78 3.17
N SER A 95 23.36 -18.08 3.61
CA SER A 95 24.62 -18.05 2.85
C SER A 95 24.72 -19.06 1.68
N THR A 96 23.71 -19.91 1.49
CA THR A 96 23.75 -21.07 0.59
C THR A 96 23.33 -20.80 -0.85
N ASP A 97 22.64 -19.69 -1.15
CA ASP A 97 22.09 -19.45 -2.49
C ASP A 97 22.85 -18.33 -3.24
N GLN A 98 24.06 -18.65 -3.70
CA GLN A 98 24.98 -17.76 -4.41
C GLN A 98 25.00 -17.97 -5.94
N SER A 99 23.93 -18.50 -6.53
CA SER A 99 23.85 -18.62 -7.99
C SER A 99 24.06 -17.28 -8.69
N LEU A 100 24.82 -17.28 -9.79
CA LEU A 100 25.12 -16.10 -10.62
C LEU A 100 23.82 -15.40 -11.08
N LYS A 101 22.77 -16.20 -11.32
CA LYS A 101 21.41 -15.70 -11.62
C LYS A 101 20.85 -14.87 -10.47
N THR A 102 20.95 -15.35 -9.23
CA THR A 102 20.47 -14.66 -8.02
C THR A 102 21.24 -13.35 -7.78
N ARG A 103 22.53 -13.30 -8.11
CA ARG A 103 23.36 -12.08 -8.03
C ARG A 103 22.91 -11.02 -9.05
N ILE A 104 22.65 -11.43 -10.29
CA ILE A 104 22.14 -10.55 -11.35
C ILE A 104 20.75 -10.03 -10.97
N LEU A 105 19.83 -10.91 -10.57
CA LEU A 105 18.47 -10.53 -10.12
C LEU A 105 18.50 -9.54 -8.94
N ARG A 106 19.39 -9.72 -7.96
CA ARG A 106 19.58 -8.74 -6.87
C ARG A 106 20.10 -7.41 -7.40
N PHE A 107 21.10 -7.41 -8.29
CA PHE A 107 21.63 -6.17 -8.86
C PHE A 107 20.52 -5.36 -9.54
N PHE A 108 19.72 -6.00 -10.41
CA PHE A 108 18.59 -5.34 -11.07
C PHE A 108 17.53 -4.85 -10.06
N LYS A 109 17.15 -5.68 -9.08
CA LYS A 109 16.16 -5.30 -8.06
C LYS A 109 16.61 -4.09 -7.23
N PHE A 110 17.86 -4.05 -6.79
CA PHE A 110 18.34 -3.01 -5.86
C PHE A 110 18.89 -1.75 -6.56
N ASN A 111 19.30 -1.83 -7.83
CA ASN A 111 19.88 -0.68 -8.53
C ASN A 111 18.96 -0.09 -9.61
N ILE A 112 18.09 -0.89 -10.23
CA ILE A 112 17.28 -0.43 -11.38
C ILE A 112 15.81 -0.23 -10.99
N ILE A 113 15.33 -0.90 -9.94
CA ILE A 113 13.94 -0.79 -9.47
C ILE A 113 13.93 -0.19 -8.05
N PRO A 114 14.10 1.14 -7.90
CA PRO A 114 14.15 1.78 -6.59
C PRO A 114 12.82 1.66 -5.83
N ASP A 115 11.69 1.64 -6.55
CA ASP A 115 10.36 1.42 -5.99
C ASP A 115 9.48 0.61 -6.95
N THR A 116 9.07 -0.58 -6.54
CA THR A 116 8.16 -1.45 -7.30
C THR A 116 6.71 -0.95 -7.31
N ARG A 117 6.37 0.03 -6.46
CA ARG A 117 5.03 0.55 -6.22
C ARG A 117 4.75 1.90 -6.88
N ILE A 118 5.78 2.55 -7.43
CA ILE A 118 5.68 3.88 -8.07
C ILE A 118 4.60 3.94 -9.17
N GLY A 119 4.32 2.81 -9.83
CA GLY A 119 3.28 2.66 -10.85
C GLY A 119 1.85 2.96 -10.37
N TRP A 120 1.61 2.93 -9.07
CA TRP A 120 0.32 3.30 -8.47
C TRP A 120 0.11 4.82 -8.43
N ARG A 121 1.18 5.62 -8.40
CA ARG A 121 1.11 7.07 -8.21
C ARG A 121 0.17 7.75 -9.21
N LEU A 122 0.29 7.41 -10.50
CA LEU A 122 -0.46 8.11 -11.57
C LEU A 122 -1.97 7.87 -11.45
N THR A 123 -2.38 6.62 -11.22
CA THR A 123 -3.79 6.24 -11.08
C THR A 123 -4.36 6.68 -9.75
N ALA A 124 -3.56 6.63 -8.68
CA ALA A 124 -3.94 7.11 -7.36
C ALA A 124 -4.18 8.62 -7.35
N VAL A 125 -3.27 9.41 -7.94
CA VAL A 125 -3.45 10.86 -8.03
C VAL A 125 -4.71 11.20 -8.82
N LYS A 126 -4.92 10.59 -9.98
CA LYS A 126 -6.15 10.78 -10.76
C LYS A 126 -7.40 10.48 -9.92
N LYS A 127 -7.43 9.33 -9.25
CA LYS A 127 -8.58 8.92 -8.42
C LYS A 127 -8.76 9.82 -7.20
N GLY A 128 -7.67 10.26 -6.58
CA GLY A 128 -7.68 11.19 -5.46
C GLY A 128 -8.29 12.53 -5.84
N MET A 129 -7.94 13.09 -7.00
CA MET A 129 -8.53 14.33 -7.49
C MET A 129 -10.05 14.19 -7.71
N GLU A 130 -10.51 13.06 -8.27
CA GLU A 130 -11.95 12.75 -8.40
C GLU A 130 -12.64 12.67 -7.03
N LEU A 131 -11.98 12.08 -6.03
CA LEU A 131 -12.53 11.92 -4.68
C LEU A 131 -12.58 13.25 -3.92
N ILE A 132 -11.56 14.11 -4.06
CA ILE A 132 -11.54 15.43 -3.43
C ILE A 132 -12.79 16.23 -3.78
N GLN A 133 -13.18 16.21 -5.06
CA GLN A 133 -14.37 16.92 -5.55
C GLN A 133 -15.67 16.19 -5.17
N SER A 134 -15.77 14.88 -5.47
CA SER A 134 -17.03 14.14 -5.29
C SER A 134 -17.40 13.88 -3.83
N GLN A 135 -16.42 13.85 -2.93
CA GLN A 135 -16.62 13.58 -1.51
C GLN A 135 -16.44 14.83 -0.63
N ASN A 136 -16.20 16.02 -1.20
CA ASN A 136 -15.96 17.25 -0.44
C ASN A 136 -14.89 17.06 0.66
N ILE A 137 -13.67 16.65 0.26
CA ILE A 137 -12.60 16.34 1.21
C ILE A 137 -12.04 17.62 1.85
N ASP A 138 -11.99 17.66 3.19
CA ASP A 138 -11.44 18.77 3.97
C ASP A 138 -9.95 18.60 4.29
N LEU A 139 -9.49 17.35 4.44
CA LEU A 139 -8.12 17.00 4.86
C LEU A 139 -7.59 15.81 4.07
N ILE A 140 -6.31 15.83 3.71
CA ILE A 140 -5.60 14.66 3.18
C ILE A 140 -4.65 14.15 4.25
N TYR A 141 -4.78 12.87 4.59
CA TYR A 141 -3.83 12.13 5.42
C TYR A 141 -3.09 11.12 4.54
N SER A 142 -1.77 11.28 4.39
CA SER A 142 -0.94 10.33 3.65
C SER A 142 -0.07 9.54 4.62
N THR A 143 -0.01 8.22 4.44
CA THR A 143 0.77 7.34 5.29
C THR A 143 1.47 6.25 4.47
N SER A 144 2.68 5.93 4.90
CA SER A 144 3.53 4.86 4.37
C SER A 144 3.99 3.96 5.52
N PRO A 145 4.43 2.73 5.24
CA PRO A 145 4.97 1.85 6.27
C PRO A 145 6.29 2.39 6.84
N PRO A 146 6.66 2.00 8.07
CA PRO A 146 8.01 2.25 8.57
C PRO A 146 9.02 1.55 7.64
N GLN A 147 10.11 2.25 7.32
CA GLN A 147 11.25 1.67 6.61
C GLN A 147 12.15 0.88 7.57
#